data_AF-S2R817-F1
#
_entry.id   AF-S2R817-F1
#
_cell.length_a   1.000
_cell.length_b   1.000
_cell.length_c   1.000
_cell.angle_alpha   90.00
_cell.angle_beta   90.00
_cell.angle_gamma   90.00
#
_symmetry.space_group_name_H-M   'P 1'
#
loop_
_entity.id
_entity.type
_entity.pdbx_description
1 polymer ?
#
loop_
_entity_poly.entity_id
_entity_poly.type
_entity_poly.pdbx_seq_one_letter_code
_entity_poly.pdbx_strand_id
1 'polypeptide(L)'
;MDHREERIEDSENVLAEYNQLYRTAEEKTTKVEQLTKENKQLKHVIQRATVQILTLKKALVNVVKAVGLMKYSDRYLQPLDTWGERLVDAIANYTSKWLNHYESPDLAKDVDSHVQLSKGINDEMRALEPHKAQQQRHNHSQGMERGM
;
A
#
# COMPACT_ATOMS: atom_id res chain seq x y z
N MET A 1 -16.91 -77.28 12.03
CA MET A 1 -17.07 -76.06 12.84
C MET A 1 -17.09 -74.82 11.93
N ASP A 2 -17.45 -74.96 10.64
CA ASP A 2 -17.05 -73.97 9.63
C ASP A 2 -17.88 -72.69 9.58
N HIS A 3 -19.21 -72.76 9.57
CA HIS A 3 -20.03 -71.59 9.20
C HIS A 3 -20.14 -70.50 10.28
N ARG A 4 -19.79 -70.80 11.53
CA ARG A 4 -19.86 -69.81 12.63
C ARG A 4 -18.57 -69.00 12.73
N GLU A 5 -17.42 -69.64 12.50
CA GLU A 5 -16.11 -68.99 12.48
C GLU A 5 -15.97 -68.09 11.25
N GLU A 6 -16.37 -68.58 10.06
CA GLU A 6 -16.39 -67.80 8.81
C GLU A 6 -17.24 -66.52 8.94
N ARG A 7 -18.43 -66.61 9.54
CA ARG A 7 -19.29 -65.44 9.79
C ARG A 7 -18.71 -64.44 10.81
N ILE A 8 -17.91 -64.93 11.76
CA ILE A 8 -17.24 -64.06 12.75
C ILE A 8 -16.11 -63.32 12.05
N GLU A 9 -15.30 -64.02 11.25
CA GLU A 9 -14.20 -63.44 10.46
C GLU A 9 -14.72 -62.37 9.47
N ASP A 10 -15.81 -62.64 8.75
CA ASP A 10 -16.46 -61.66 7.87
C ASP A 10 -16.94 -60.42 8.64
N SER A 11 -17.51 -60.61 9.82
CA SER A 11 -17.98 -59.49 10.66
C SER A 11 -16.82 -58.65 11.20
N GLU A 12 -15.71 -59.30 11.58
CA GLU A 12 -14.49 -58.63 12.04
C GLU A 12 -13.81 -57.82 10.92
N ASN A 13 -13.74 -58.38 9.71
CA ASN A 13 -13.21 -57.68 8.53
C ASN A 13 -14.04 -56.44 8.19
N VAL A 14 -15.38 -56.55 8.19
CA VAL A 14 -16.27 -55.40 7.95
C VAL A 14 -16.09 -54.31 9.02
N LEU A 15 -15.95 -54.68 10.30
CA LEU A 15 -15.68 -53.72 11.37
C LEU A 15 -14.31 -53.04 11.21
N ALA A 16 -13.29 -53.78 10.78
CA ALA A 16 -11.96 -53.22 10.51
C ALA A 16 -11.99 -52.20 9.37
N GLU A 17 -12.66 -52.53 8.25
CA GLU A 17 -12.85 -51.62 7.11
C GLU A 17 -13.63 -50.37 7.51
N TYR A 18 -14.72 -50.52 8.26
CA TYR A 18 -15.51 -49.41 8.78
C TYR A 18 -14.67 -48.46 9.64
N ASN A 19 -13.87 -49.00 10.57
CA ASN A 19 -13.01 -48.20 11.43
C ASN A 19 -11.93 -47.46 10.65
N GLN A 20 -11.35 -48.09 9.62
CA GLN A 20 -10.37 -47.45 8.76
C GLN A 20 -10.98 -46.30 7.93
N LEU A 21 -12.17 -46.53 7.38
CA LEU A 21 -12.93 -45.50 6.65
C LEU A 21 -13.27 -44.32 7.56
N TYR A 22 -13.72 -44.59 8.78
CA TYR A 22 -14.06 -43.55 9.76
C TYR A 22 -12.84 -42.68 10.10
N ARG A 23 -11.69 -43.30 10.44
CA ARG A 23 -10.43 -42.57 10.70
C ARG A 23 -10.00 -41.74 9.50
N THR A 24 -10.08 -42.30 8.29
CA THR A 24 -9.73 -41.59 7.06
C THR A 24 -10.66 -40.39 6.82
N ALA A 25 -11.95 -40.52 7.12
CA ALA A 25 -12.93 -39.45 6.99
C ALA A 25 -12.68 -38.33 8.01
N GLU A 26 -12.33 -38.69 9.25
CA GLU A 26 -11.96 -37.75 10.31
C GLU A 26 -10.70 -36.96 9.93
N GLU A 27 -9.62 -37.65 9.54
CA GLU A 27 -8.37 -37.01 9.10
C GLU A 27 -8.59 -36.05 7.91
N LYS A 28 -9.40 -36.46 6.93
CA LYS A 28 -9.76 -35.60 5.79
C LYS A 28 -10.55 -34.38 6.24
N THR A 29 -11.47 -34.54 7.19
CA THR A 29 -12.28 -33.44 7.73
C THR A 29 -11.38 -32.42 8.43
N THR A 30 -10.48 -32.87 9.32
CA THR A 30 -9.51 -31.99 9.98
C THR A 30 -8.62 -31.26 8.98
N LYS A 31 -8.16 -31.94 7.92
CA LYS A 31 -7.35 -31.33 6.88
C LYS A 31 -8.11 -30.27 6.09
N VAL A 32 -9.39 -30.51 5.78
CA VAL A 32 -10.25 -29.52 5.11
C VAL A 32 -10.46 -28.30 5.99
N GLU A 33 -10.68 -28.47 7.29
CA GLU A 33 -10.82 -27.36 8.24
C GLU A 33 -9.53 -26.52 8.31
N GLN A 34 -8.38 -27.17 8.39
CA GLN A 34 -7.08 -26.50 8.39
C GLN A 34 -6.85 -25.71 7.10
N LEU A 35 -7.04 -26.34 5.93
CA LEU A 35 -6.89 -25.67 4.64
C LEU A 35 -7.88 -24.52 4.46
N THR A 36 -9.09 -24.64 5.01
CA THR A 36 -10.08 -23.56 4.99
C THR A 36 -9.60 -22.37 5.82
N LYS A 37 -9.03 -22.63 7.00
CA LYS A 37 -8.45 -21.58 7.87
C LYS A 37 -7.26 -20.89 7.20
N GLU A 38 -6.32 -21.66 6.64
CA GLU A 38 -5.15 -21.13 5.94
C GLU A 38 -5.56 -20.29 4.72
N ASN A 39 -6.51 -20.77 3.92
CA ASN A 39 -7.05 -20.02 2.79
C ASN A 39 -7.68 -18.68 3.22
N LYS A 40 -8.41 -18.67 4.35
CA LYS A 40 -8.98 -17.42 4.88
C LYS A 40 -7.88 -16.44 5.29
N GLN A 41 -6.84 -16.92 5.96
CA GLN A 41 -5.70 -16.09 6.35
C GLN A 41 -4.96 -15.53 5.13
N LEU A 42 -4.69 -16.36 4.11
CA LEU A 42 -4.06 -15.93 2.86
C LEU A 42 -4.90 -14.88 2.14
N LYS A 43 -6.22 -15.04 2.05
CA LYS A 43 -7.12 -14.02 1.49
C LYS A 43 -6.98 -12.68 2.20
N HIS A 44 -6.91 -12.68 3.54
CA HIS A 44 -6.71 -11.44 4.30
C HIS A 44 -5.33 -10.82 4.09
N VAL A 45 -4.27 -11.62 3.93
CA VAL A 45 -2.94 -11.10 3.60
C VAL A 45 -2.94 -10.46 2.22
N ILE A 46 -3.52 -11.14 1.21
CA ILE A 46 -3.65 -10.61 -0.16
C ILE A 46 -4.41 -9.29 -0.16
N GLN A 47 -5.55 -9.22 0.52
CA GLN A 47 -6.35 -7.98 0.61
C GLN A 47 -5.54 -6.82 1.21
N ARG A 48 -4.81 -7.07 2.29
CA ARG A 48 -3.94 -6.05 2.91
C ARG A 48 -2.83 -5.60 1.97
N ALA A 49 -2.17 -6.53 1.30
CA ALA A 49 -1.12 -6.23 0.33
C ALA A 49 -1.65 -5.39 -0.84
N THR A 50 -2.82 -5.75 -1.39
CA THR A 50 -3.46 -4.99 -2.47
C THR A 50 -3.74 -3.53 -2.06
N VAL A 51 -4.28 -3.31 -0.87
CA VAL A 51 -4.54 -1.95 -0.35
C VAL A 51 -3.25 -1.17 -0.11
N GLN A 52 -2.22 -1.81 0.43
CA GLN A 52 -0.91 -1.18 0.64
C GLN A 52 -0.26 -0.78 -0.68
N ILE A 53 -0.26 -1.67 -1.69
CA ILE A 53 0.28 -1.39 -3.03
C ILE A 53 -0.46 -0.21 -3.65
N LEU A 54 -1.80 -0.17 -3.58
CA LEU A 54 -2.57 0.96 -4.10
C LEU A 54 -2.22 2.27 -3.40
N THR A 55 -2.05 2.25 -2.08
CA THR A 55 -1.64 3.43 -1.29
C THR A 55 -0.25 3.92 -1.70
N LEU A 56 0.70 3.00 -1.90
CA LEU A 56 2.06 3.33 -2.37
C LEU A 56 2.05 3.93 -3.78
N LYS A 57 1.25 3.37 -4.70
CA LYS A 57 1.08 3.94 -6.05
C LYS A 57 0.56 5.37 -5.98
N LYS A 58 -0.46 5.65 -5.14
CA LYS A 58 -0.98 7.01 -4.93
C LYS A 58 0.06 7.96 -4.32
N ALA A 59 0.85 7.49 -3.36
CA ALA A 59 1.95 8.27 -2.79
C ALA A 59 2.99 8.65 -3.86
N LEU A 60 3.35 7.71 -4.75
CA LEU A 60 4.25 7.98 -5.87
C LEU A 60 3.68 9.04 -6.82
N VAL A 61 2.40 8.95 -7.18
CA VAL A 61 1.72 9.98 -8.00
C VAL A 61 1.83 11.36 -7.35
N ASN A 62 1.56 11.46 -6.05
CA ASN A 62 1.65 12.72 -5.33
C ASN A 62 3.07 13.32 -5.36
N VAL A 63 4.10 12.48 -5.21
CA VAL A 63 5.51 12.92 -5.30
C VAL A 63 5.82 13.42 -6.71
N VAL A 64 5.43 12.68 -7.75
CA VAL A 64 5.67 13.06 -9.14
C VAL A 64 4.97 14.37 -9.48
N LYS A 65 3.72 14.56 -9.03
CA LYS A 65 3.01 15.83 -9.19
C LYS A 65 3.73 16.98 -8.50
N ALA A 66 4.23 16.77 -7.28
CA ALA A 66 5.01 17.79 -6.57
C ALA A 66 6.31 18.16 -7.30
N VAL A 67 7.02 17.17 -7.88
CA VAL A 67 8.18 17.40 -8.74
C VAL A 67 7.79 18.20 -9.99
N GLY A 68 6.66 17.86 -10.62
CA GLY A 68 6.12 18.57 -11.78
C GLY A 68 5.84 20.05 -11.52
N LEU A 69 5.48 20.43 -10.28
CA LEU A 69 5.25 21.84 -9.93
C LEU A 69 6.47 22.72 -10.14
N MET A 70 7.69 22.16 -10.06
CA MET A 70 8.92 22.92 -10.31
C MET A 70 9.00 23.46 -11.74
N LYS A 71 8.30 22.84 -12.69
CA LYS A 71 8.28 23.25 -14.10
C LYS A 71 6.95 23.89 -14.51
N TYR A 72 5.83 23.39 -14.00
CA TYR A 72 4.50 23.72 -14.51
C TYR A 72 3.66 24.63 -13.60
N SER A 73 4.15 24.94 -12.39
CA SER A 73 3.39 25.79 -11.45
C SER A 73 3.91 27.21 -11.42
N ASP A 74 3.03 28.19 -11.60
CA ASP A 74 3.40 29.61 -11.44
C ASP A 74 3.95 29.94 -10.05
N ARG A 75 3.48 29.23 -9.00
CA ARG A 75 3.86 29.50 -7.61
C ARG A 75 5.18 28.83 -7.21
N TYR A 76 5.46 27.66 -7.74
CA TYR A 76 6.61 26.83 -7.34
C TYR A 76 7.67 26.71 -8.43
N LEU A 77 7.52 27.48 -9.50
CA LEU A 77 8.43 27.49 -10.65
C LEU A 77 9.88 27.65 -10.19
N GLN A 78 10.74 26.73 -10.64
CA GLN A 78 12.17 26.76 -10.40
C GLN A 78 12.89 27.18 -11.70
N PRO A 79 14.04 27.87 -11.61
CA PRO A 79 14.85 28.20 -12.78
C PRO A 79 15.64 26.98 -13.27
N LEU A 80 14.93 26.03 -13.88
CA LEU A 80 15.51 24.80 -14.43
C LEU A 80 16.23 25.10 -15.75
N ASP A 81 17.37 24.45 -15.98
CA ASP A 81 17.98 24.41 -17.30
C ASP A 81 17.27 23.37 -18.20
N THR A 82 17.70 23.27 -19.46
CA THR A 82 17.09 22.32 -20.41
C THR A 82 17.16 20.87 -19.93
N TRP A 83 18.18 20.50 -19.16
CA TRP A 83 18.30 19.15 -18.61
C TRP A 83 17.37 18.92 -17.41
N GLY A 84 17.22 19.91 -16.54
CA GLY A 84 16.29 19.90 -15.43
C GLY A 84 14.84 19.78 -15.89
N GLU A 85 14.44 20.53 -16.93
CA GLU A 85 13.11 20.39 -17.53
C GLU A 85 12.87 19.00 -18.11
N ARG A 86 13.86 18.43 -18.80
CA ARG A 86 13.78 17.07 -19.35
C ARG A 86 13.69 16.02 -18.26
N LEU A 87 14.39 16.23 -17.13
CA LEU A 87 14.33 15.31 -16.00
C LEU A 87 12.93 15.28 -15.39
N VAL A 88 12.30 16.44 -15.18
CA VAL A 88 10.91 16.53 -14.68
C VAL A 88 9.96 15.76 -15.60
N ASP A 89 10.04 15.98 -16.91
CA ASP A 89 9.20 15.27 -17.90
C ASP A 89 9.49 13.77 -17.93
N ALA A 90 10.77 13.39 -17.83
CA ALA A 90 11.17 11.98 -17.83
C ALA A 90 10.62 11.24 -16.61
N ILE A 91 10.61 11.87 -15.43
CA ILE A 91 10.02 11.32 -14.21
C ILE A 91 8.53 11.08 -14.40
N ALA A 92 7.78 12.09 -14.89
CA ALA A 92 6.35 11.95 -15.16
C ALA A 92 6.08 10.82 -16.17
N ASN A 93 6.76 10.85 -17.31
CA ASN A 93 6.61 9.85 -18.38
C ASN A 93 6.95 8.42 -17.92
N TYR A 94 8.04 8.26 -17.15
CA TYR A 94 8.43 6.96 -16.62
C TYR A 94 7.37 6.43 -15.65
N THR A 95 6.88 7.26 -14.74
CA THR A 95 5.83 6.85 -13.79
C THR A 95 4.51 6.52 -14.48
N SER A 96 4.06 7.30 -15.46
CA SER A 96 2.85 6.99 -16.25
C SER A 96 2.99 5.66 -16.99
N LYS A 97 4.15 5.38 -17.61
CA LYS A 97 4.42 4.07 -18.25
C LYS A 97 4.39 2.92 -17.25
N TRP A 98 5.03 3.09 -16.09
CA TRP A 98 5.04 2.08 -15.03
C TRP A 98 3.63 1.82 -14.48
N LEU A 99 2.84 2.86 -14.20
CA LEU A 99 1.47 2.71 -13.70
C LEU A 99 0.55 2.02 -14.71
N ASN A 100 0.70 2.30 -16.00
CA ASN A 100 -0.02 1.57 -17.05
C ASN A 100 0.38 0.09 -17.10
N HIS A 101 1.67 -0.22 -16.98
CA HIS A 101 2.16 -1.61 -16.96
C HIS A 101 1.60 -2.40 -15.78
N TYR A 102 1.44 -1.76 -14.61
CA TYR A 102 0.86 -2.37 -13.41
C TYR A 102 -0.64 -2.10 -13.24
N GLU A 103 -1.38 -2.03 -14.35
CA GLU A 103 -2.85 -1.97 -14.39
C GLU A 103 -3.46 -0.84 -13.54
N SER A 104 -2.86 0.35 -13.57
CA SER A 104 -3.35 1.55 -12.87
C SER A 104 -3.44 2.76 -13.81
N PRO A 105 -4.20 2.67 -14.91
CA PRO A 105 -4.28 3.72 -15.93
C PRO A 105 -4.90 5.03 -15.40
N ASP A 106 -5.80 4.97 -14.42
CA ASP A 106 -6.37 6.17 -13.81
C ASP A 106 -5.33 6.98 -13.04
N LEU A 107 -4.39 6.29 -12.37
CA LEU A 107 -3.27 6.94 -11.70
C LEU A 107 -2.25 7.48 -12.71
N ALA A 108 -2.06 6.81 -13.84
CA ALA A 108 -1.22 7.32 -14.92
C ALA A 108 -1.79 8.64 -15.49
N LYS A 109 -3.11 8.70 -15.75
CA LYS A 109 -3.78 9.94 -16.17
C LYS A 109 -3.64 11.07 -15.14
N ASP A 110 -3.68 10.74 -13.85
CA ASP A 110 -3.50 11.75 -12.79
C ASP A 110 -2.09 12.35 -12.78
N VAL A 111 -1.06 11.55 -13.07
CA VAL A 111 0.32 12.07 -13.28
C VAL A 111 0.36 13.07 -14.43
N ASP A 112 -0.29 12.75 -15.55
CA ASP A 112 -0.28 13.60 -16.75
C ASP A 112 -1.04 14.94 -16.58
N SER A 113 -1.83 15.09 -15.50
CA SER A 113 -2.63 16.29 -15.22
C SER A 113 -1.86 17.46 -14.58
N HIS A 114 -0.57 17.29 -14.25
CA HIS A 114 0.48 18.29 -13.92
C HIS A 114 0.20 19.51 -13.00
N VAL A 115 -0.91 19.65 -12.28
CA VAL A 115 -1.23 20.98 -11.66
C VAL A 115 -1.65 20.96 -10.18
N GLN A 116 -1.44 19.88 -9.41
CA GLN A 116 -1.93 19.85 -8.02
C GLN A 116 -0.95 19.26 -7.00
N LEU A 117 -0.62 20.05 -5.99
CA LEU A 117 0.07 19.62 -4.78
C LEU A 117 -0.90 18.80 -3.91
N SER A 118 -0.50 17.59 -3.52
CA SER A 118 -1.32 16.79 -2.59
C SER A 118 -1.38 17.45 -1.21
N LYS A 119 -2.51 17.26 -0.50
CA LYS A 119 -2.69 17.80 0.86
C LYS A 119 -1.54 17.39 1.79
N GLY A 120 -1.12 16.12 1.77
CA GLY A 120 -0.03 15.63 2.62
C GLY A 120 1.29 16.37 2.38
N ILE A 121 1.70 16.54 1.12
CA ILE A 121 2.93 17.29 0.81
C ILE A 121 2.79 18.77 1.16
N ASN A 122 1.62 19.36 0.95
CA ASN A 122 1.36 20.75 1.35
C ASN A 122 1.44 20.95 2.88
N ASP A 123 0.93 19.99 3.66
CA ASP A 123 0.97 20.06 5.12
C ASP A 123 2.42 19.96 5.63
N GLU A 124 3.22 19.04 5.07
CA GLU A 124 4.67 18.93 5.36
C GLU A 124 5.42 20.21 4.95
N MET A 125 5.12 20.76 3.77
CA MET A 125 5.71 22.03 3.31
C MET A 125 5.39 23.18 4.27
N ARG A 126 4.14 23.26 4.76
CA ARG A 126 3.74 24.29 5.75
C ARG A 126 4.43 24.11 7.09
N ALA A 127 4.69 22.87 7.51
CA ALA A 127 5.43 22.59 8.74
C ALA A 127 6.88 23.12 8.68
N LEU A 128 7.45 23.24 7.46
CA LEU A 128 8.77 23.82 7.23
C LEU A 128 8.78 25.35 7.18
N GLU A 129 7.62 26.02 7.21
CA GLU A 129 7.59 27.49 7.25
C GLU A 129 8.27 28.01 8.53
N PRO A 130 9.24 28.93 8.41
CA PRO A 130 9.92 29.47 9.58
C PRO A 130 8.90 30.15 10.50
N HIS A 131 8.85 29.71 11.76
CA HIS A 131 7.90 30.22 12.73
C HIS A 131 8.17 31.72 12.96
N LYS A 132 7.31 32.59 12.44
CA LYS A 132 7.40 34.06 12.59
C LYS A 132 7.15 34.56 14.03
N ALA A 133 7.44 33.76 15.06
CA ALA A 133 7.08 34.03 16.45
C ALA A 133 8.21 34.64 17.31
N GLN A 134 9.41 34.91 16.77
CA GLN A 134 10.50 35.49 17.58
C GLN A 134 11.11 36.80 17.07
N GLN A 135 10.84 37.24 15.84
CA GLN A 135 11.45 38.48 15.32
C GLN A 135 10.67 39.76 15.68
N GLN A 136 9.40 39.68 16.13
CA GLN A 136 8.65 40.87 16.56
C GLN A 136 8.86 41.23 18.05
N ARG A 137 9.44 40.34 18.87
CA ARG A 137 9.71 40.63 20.28
C ARG A 137 11.02 41.38 20.54
N HIS A 138 12.00 41.30 19.64
CA HIS A 138 13.28 42.01 19.83
C HIS A 138 13.26 43.48 19.39
N ASN A 139 12.42 43.87 18.42
CA ASN A 139 12.35 45.26 17.98
C ASN A 139 11.52 46.18 18.91
N HIS A 140 10.71 45.62 19.82
CA HIS A 140 9.94 46.43 20.76
C HIS A 140 10.67 46.70 22.09
N SER A 141 11.71 45.93 22.44
CA SER A 141 12.47 46.17 23.68
C SER A 141 13.68 47.09 23.51
N GLN A 142 14.24 47.24 22.30
CA GLN A 142 15.38 48.14 22.06
C GLN A 142 15.00 49.59 21.73
N GLY A 143 13.72 49.87 21.46
CA GLY A 143 13.24 51.24 21.19
C GLY A 143 12.86 52.05 22.44
N MET A 144 12.68 51.38 23.59
CA MET A 144 12.23 52.02 24.84
C MET A 144 13.39 52.44 25.77
N GLU A 145 14.63 52.06 25.46
CA GLU A 145 15.79 52.27 26.34
C GLU A 145 16.73 53.42 25.88
N ARG A 146 16.38 54.13 24.80
CA ARG A 146 17.17 55.26 24.25
C ARG A 146 16.47 56.62 24.33
N GLY A 147 15.42 56.73 25.13
CA GLY A 147 14.61 57.94 25.21
C GLY A 147 14.02 58.21 26.58
N MET A 148 14.81 58.14 27.65
CA MET A 148 14.59 58.89 28.91
C MET A 148 15.93 59.16 29.58
#